data_AF-A0A1I7V1J2-F1
#
_entry.id   AF-A0A1I7V1J2-F1
#
_cell.length_a   1.000
_cell.length_b   1.000
_cell.length_c   1.000
_cell.angle_alpha   90.00
_cell.angle_beta   90.00
_cell.angle_gamma   90.00
#
_symmetry.space_group_name_H-M   'P 1'
#
loop_
_entity.id
_entity.type
_entity.pdbx_description
1 polymer ?
#
loop_
_entity_poly.entity_id
_entity_poly.type
_entity_poly.pdbx_seq_one_letter_code
_entity_poly.pdbx_strand_id
1 'polypeptide(L)'
;MAKFLATVILVSSVAFTSVSAAAATKLKVCEKAVNLGLTFYTAKECEPILTCIEPTLYNTPEDTAAIIDKGKSCVINNSMSKALPALSLYNGFNGCTDLMALLDKLTTPFMNQCKVPINKCLAVLNNCKKNNQKTGAAKQTACMNNVYGEGIAIVTKAFINKVCTALSKKMTSKEWGCCKTYAPKVVNVQGYACYNIVI
;
A
#
# COMPACT_ATOMS: atom_id res chain seq x y z
N MET A 1 14.16 -2.28 -4.33
CA MET A 1 13.81 -0.88 -4.59
C MET A 1 12.72 -0.69 -5.66
N ALA A 2 12.28 -1.71 -6.43
CA ALA A 2 10.96 -1.71 -7.13
C ALA A 2 9.75 -1.93 -6.19
N LYS A 3 9.97 -1.78 -4.88
CA LYS A 3 9.17 -2.36 -3.78
C LYS A 3 8.19 -1.34 -3.17
N PHE A 4 8.38 -0.07 -3.52
CA PHE A 4 7.67 1.06 -2.93
C PHE A 4 6.27 1.24 -3.51
N LEU A 5 6.06 1.00 -4.82
CA LEU A 5 4.72 1.09 -5.43
C LEU A 5 3.75 0.05 -4.83
N ALA A 6 4.23 -1.18 -4.57
CA ALA A 6 3.42 -2.23 -3.95
C ALA A 6 3.15 -1.97 -2.47
N THR A 7 4.12 -1.48 -1.69
CA THR A 7 3.91 -1.08 -0.29
C THR A 7 3.03 0.16 -0.18
N VAL A 8 3.18 1.15 -1.06
CA VAL A 8 2.32 2.34 -1.11
C VAL A 8 0.89 1.95 -1.51
N ILE A 9 0.70 1.00 -2.43
CA ILE A 9 -0.63 0.49 -2.79
C ILE A 9 -1.24 -0.38 -1.68
N LEU A 10 -0.47 -1.27 -1.04
CA LEU A 10 -0.90 -2.09 0.11
C LEU A 10 -1.14 -1.27 1.39
N VAL A 11 -0.39 -0.21 1.63
CA VAL A 11 -0.61 0.74 2.74
C VAL A 11 -1.78 1.66 2.41
N SER A 12 -1.95 2.04 1.14
CA SER A 12 -3.11 2.80 0.68
C SER A 12 -4.39 2.00 0.68
N SER A 13 -4.34 0.65 0.70
CA SER A 13 -5.49 -0.25 0.60
C SER A 13 -6.17 -0.61 1.93
N VAL A 14 -5.65 -0.07 3.03
CA VAL A 14 -6.10 -0.41 4.37
C VAL A 14 -6.52 0.86 5.12
N ALA A 15 -7.64 1.52 4.75
CA ALA A 15 -8.33 2.47 5.67
C ALA A 15 -9.71 3.15 5.29
N PHE A 16 -10.94 2.63 5.63
CA PHE A 16 -12.23 3.25 6.20
C PHE A 16 -13.70 3.23 5.63
N THR A 17 -14.72 3.02 6.49
CA THR A 17 -15.67 4.02 7.07
C THR A 17 -16.61 3.36 8.10
N SER A 18 -16.97 4.11 9.14
CA SER A 18 -17.79 3.73 10.29
C SER A 18 -19.24 3.36 9.95
N VAL A 19 -19.48 2.08 9.72
CA VAL A 19 -20.64 1.29 10.16
C VAL A 19 -20.12 -0.14 10.21
N SER A 20 -19.78 -0.67 11.40
CA SER A 20 -19.41 -2.09 11.63
C SER A 20 -18.98 -2.86 10.36
N ALA A 21 -17.88 -2.44 9.72
CA ALA A 21 -17.39 -3.14 8.54
C ALA A 21 -17.00 -4.55 9.01
N ALA A 22 -17.60 -5.58 8.43
CA ALA A 22 -17.31 -6.95 8.83
C ALA A 22 -15.80 -7.17 8.79
N ALA A 23 -15.24 -7.70 9.88
CA ALA A 23 -13.82 -7.98 10.00
C ALA A 23 -13.35 -8.77 8.75
N ALA A 24 -12.28 -8.30 8.11
CA ALA A 24 -11.75 -8.93 6.91
C ALA A 24 -10.44 -9.65 7.20
N THR A 25 -10.16 -10.69 6.43
CA THR A 25 -8.91 -11.45 6.54
C THR A 25 -7.82 -10.79 5.71
N LYS A 26 -6.56 -11.13 5.99
CA LYS A 26 -5.40 -10.76 5.15
C LYS A 26 -5.61 -11.11 3.68
N LEU A 27 -6.13 -12.31 3.43
CA LEU A 27 -6.43 -12.78 2.07
C LEU A 27 -7.38 -11.82 1.34
N LYS A 28 -8.45 -11.35 1.99
CA LYS A 28 -9.39 -10.38 1.38
C LYS A 28 -8.72 -9.04 1.04
N VAL A 29 -7.75 -8.58 1.83
CA VAL A 29 -6.97 -7.37 1.51
C VAL A 29 -6.12 -7.60 0.27
N CYS A 30 -5.49 -8.78 0.18
CA CYS A 30 -4.65 -9.16 -0.95
C CYS A 30 -5.47 -9.33 -2.23
N GLU A 31 -6.63 -9.98 -2.16
CA GLU A 31 -7.61 -10.09 -3.26
C GLU A 31 -8.11 -8.71 -3.69
N LYS A 32 -8.41 -7.82 -2.74
CA LYS A 32 -8.78 -6.44 -3.04
C LYS A 32 -7.68 -5.73 -3.82
N ALA A 33 -6.41 -5.88 -3.44
CA ALA A 33 -5.29 -5.28 -4.16
C ALA A 33 -5.20 -5.80 -5.61
N VAL A 34 -5.35 -7.11 -5.82
CA VAL A 34 -5.39 -7.71 -7.16
C VAL A 34 -6.58 -7.21 -7.98
N ASN A 35 -7.76 -7.11 -7.37
CA ASN A 35 -8.97 -6.57 -8.03
C ASN A 35 -8.87 -5.07 -8.37
N LEU A 36 -8.07 -4.34 -7.61
CA LEU A 36 -7.67 -2.96 -7.92
C LEU A 36 -6.54 -2.91 -8.95
N GLY A 37 -6.10 -4.04 -9.48
CA GLY A 37 -5.17 -4.12 -10.59
C GLY A 37 -3.73 -4.45 -10.20
N LEU A 38 -3.41 -4.85 -8.96
CA LEU A 38 -2.07 -5.39 -8.70
C LEU A 38 -1.82 -6.64 -9.55
N THR A 39 -0.76 -6.62 -10.38
CA THR A 39 -0.41 -7.73 -11.28
C THR A 39 0.94 -8.35 -10.97
N PHE A 40 1.84 -7.63 -10.28
CA PHE A 40 3.17 -8.16 -9.95
C PHE A 40 3.10 -9.31 -8.94
N TYR A 41 2.15 -9.26 -8.01
CA TYR A 41 1.92 -10.28 -7.00
C TYR A 41 0.51 -10.83 -7.14
N THR A 42 0.37 -12.15 -6.96
CA THR A 42 -0.92 -12.78 -6.69
C THR A 42 -1.36 -12.49 -5.25
N ALA A 43 -2.64 -12.71 -4.93
CA ALA A 43 -3.13 -12.53 -3.57
C ALA A 43 -2.37 -13.42 -2.56
N LYS A 44 -2.02 -14.65 -2.94
CA LYS A 44 -1.24 -15.59 -2.13
C LYS A 44 0.19 -15.10 -1.86
N GLU A 45 0.81 -14.41 -2.82
CA GLU A 45 2.15 -13.84 -2.65
C GLU A 45 2.15 -12.57 -1.80
N CYS A 46 1.01 -11.86 -1.71
CA CYS A 46 0.87 -10.68 -0.85
C CYS A 46 0.68 -11.02 0.63
N GLU A 47 0.05 -12.16 0.95
CA GLU A 47 -0.25 -12.56 2.32
C GLU A 47 0.97 -12.65 3.26
N PRO A 48 2.12 -13.27 2.86
CA PRO A 48 3.30 -13.31 3.72
C PRO A 48 3.96 -11.94 3.89
N ILE A 49 3.85 -11.04 2.91
CA ILE A 49 4.29 -9.65 3.03
C ILE A 49 3.49 -8.95 4.13
N LEU A 50 2.16 -9.06 4.08
CA LEU A 50 1.27 -8.41 5.04
C LEU A 50 1.46 -8.98 6.45
N THR A 51 1.59 -10.30 6.57
CA THR A 51 1.89 -10.99 7.83
C THR A 51 3.19 -10.49 8.48
N CYS A 52 4.20 -10.17 7.67
CA CYS A 52 5.47 -9.62 8.17
C CYS A 52 5.35 -8.17 8.69
N ILE A 53 4.42 -7.36 8.16
CA ILE A 53 4.22 -5.95 8.53
C ILE A 53 3.35 -5.80 9.78
N GLU A 54 2.34 -6.68 9.91
CA GLU A 54 1.33 -6.66 10.98
C GLU A 54 1.85 -6.39 12.39
N PRO A 55 2.94 -7.04 12.87
CA PRO A 55 3.40 -6.81 14.23
C PRO A 55 3.84 -5.35 14.47
N THR A 56 4.55 -4.76 13.52
CA THR A 56 4.98 -3.36 13.61
C THR A 56 3.77 -2.43 13.53
N LEU A 57 2.84 -2.67 12.61
CA LEU A 57 1.62 -1.88 12.50
C LEU A 57 0.76 -1.97 13.78
N TYR A 58 0.66 -3.13 14.42
CA TYR A 58 -0.12 -3.30 15.65
C TYR A 58 0.55 -2.65 16.88
N ASN A 59 1.88 -2.77 16.99
CA ASN A 59 2.64 -2.33 18.16
C ASN A 59 2.96 -0.84 18.13
N THR A 60 3.36 -0.31 16.97
CA THR A 60 3.79 1.08 16.79
C THR A 60 3.00 1.74 15.66
N PRO A 61 1.65 1.82 15.78
CA PRO A 61 0.78 2.25 14.68
C PRO A 61 0.97 3.69 14.24
N GLU A 62 1.53 4.55 15.10
CA GLU A 62 1.78 5.97 14.81
C GLU A 62 3.17 6.21 14.21
N ASP A 63 4.10 5.24 14.34
CA ASP A 63 5.44 5.33 13.77
C ASP A 63 5.42 4.93 12.29
N THR A 64 4.99 5.90 11.49
CA THR A 64 4.86 5.74 10.04
C THR A 64 6.20 5.39 9.38
N ALA A 65 7.32 5.93 9.87
CA ALA A 65 8.64 5.64 9.32
C ALA A 65 9.03 4.18 9.55
N ALA A 66 8.90 3.69 10.79
CA ALA A 66 9.16 2.30 11.12
C ALA A 66 8.24 1.34 10.36
N ILE A 67 6.97 1.69 10.17
CA ILE A 67 6.03 0.89 9.38
C ILE A 67 6.47 0.83 7.91
N ILE A 68 6.86 1.96 7.32
CA ILE A 68 7.35 2.01 5.93
C ILE A 68 8.61 1.17 5.78
N ASP A 69 9.58 1.31 6.68
CA ASP A 69 10.84 0.58 6.61
C ASP A 69 10.66 -0.92 6.85
N LYS A 70 9.80 -1.30 7.79
CA LYS A 70 9.38 -2.70 7.95
C LYS A 70 8.72 -3.21 6.68
N GLY A 71 7.80 -2.44 6.10
CA GLY A 71 7.15 -2.74 4.82
C GLY A 71 8.14 -3.03 3.71
N LYS A 72 9.17 -2.18 3.54
CA LYS A 72 10.25 -2.41 2.57
C LYS A 72 10.92 -3.75 2.81
N SER A 73 11.35 -4.03 4.04
CA SER A 73 12.04 -5.29 4.39
C SER A 73 11.16 -6.52 4.13
N CYS A 74 9.88 -6.44 4.45
CA CYS A 74 8.93 -7.53 4.26
C CYS A 74 8.68 -7.82 2.79
N VAL A 75 8.52 -6.79 1.95
CA VAL A 75 8.45 -6.98 0.50
C VAL A 75 9.74 -7.58 -0.01
N ILE A 76 10.92 -7.13 0.47
CA ILE A 76 12.20 -7.67 0.02
C ILE A 76 12.29 -9.18 0.26
N ASN A 77 12.07 -9.59 1.51
CA ASN A 77 12.31 -10.96 1.95
C ASN A 77 11.30 -11.94 1.35
N ASN A 78 10.08 -11.48 1.05
CA ASN A 78 9.02 -12.32 0.49
C ASN A 78 8.91 -12.25 -1.03
N SER A 79 9.80 -11.52 -1.72
CA SER A 79 9.80 -11.40 -3.18
C SER A 79 10.98 -12.09 -3.87
N MET A 80 11.66 -13.02 -3.20
CA MET A 80 12.85 -13.68 -3.76
C MET A 80 12.56 -14.42 -5.08
N SER A 81 11.38 -15.06 -5.19
CA SER A 81 10.90 -15.67 -6.44
C SER A 81 10.72 -14.68 -7.59
N LYS A 82 10.63 -13.38 -7.29
CA LYS A 82 10.50 -12.28 -8.25
C LYS A 82 11.72 -11.35 -8.23
N ALA A 83 12.87 -11.80 -7.71
CA ALA A 83 14.07 -10.97 -7.59
C ALA A 83 14.56 -10.46 -8.95
N LEU A 84 14.63 -11.33 -9.96
CA LEU A 84 15.04 -10.97 -11.33
C LEU A 84 14.11 -9.94 -11.98
N PRO A 85 12.78 -10.16 -12.07
CA PRO A 85 11.90 -9.14 -12.63
C PRO A 85 11.88 -7.86 -11.80
N ALA A 86 12.00 -7.93 -10.47
CA ALA A 86 12.11 -6.74 -9.63
C ALA A 86 13.41 -5.95 -9.87
N LEU A 87 14.53 -6.62 -10.14
CA LEU A 87 15.80 -5.99 -10.49
C LEU A 87 15.73 -5.34 -11.87
N SER A 88 15.15 -6.03 -12.86
CA SER A 88 14.91 -5.47 -14.19
C SER A 88 14.04 -4.20 -14.12
N LEU A 89 12.97 -4.22 -13.33
CA LEU A 89 12.12 -3.05 -13.09
C LEU A 89 12.89 -1.91 -12.43
N TYR A 90 13.69 -2.22 -11.41
CA TYR A 90 14.50 -1.23 -10.71
C TYR A 90 15.52 -0.56 -11.65
N ASN A 91 16.28 -1.36 -12.40
CA ASN A 91 17.27 -0.85 -13.34
C ASN A 91 16.62 -0.06 -14.47
N GLY A 92 15.50 -0.55 -15.01
CA GLY A 92 14.74 0.17 -16.02
C GLY A 92 14.25 1.52 -15.51
N PHE A 93 13.65 1.56 -14.31
CA PHE A 93 13.16 2.81 -13.75
C PHE A 93 14.30 3.80 -13.51
N ASN A 94 15.44 3.35 -12.95
CA ASN A 94 16.61 4.21 -12.73
C ASN A 94 17.29 4.67 -14.02
N GLY A 95 17.20 3.89 -15.10
CA GLY A 95 17.60 4.35 -16.43
C GLY A 95 16.73 5.50 -16.96
N CYS A 96 15.51 5.65 -16.43
CA CYS A 96 14.59 6.71 -16.80
C CYS A 96 14.66 7.92 -15.85
N THR A 97 14.62 7.70 -14.53
CA THR A 97 14.76 8.72 -13.49
C THR A 97 15.26 8.07 -12.20
N ASP A 98 15.95 8.82 -11.33
CA ASP A 98 16.34 8.32 -10.01
C ASP A 98 15.08 7.92 -9.23
N LEU A 99 14.90 6.61 -9.05
CA LEU A 99 13.73 6.06 -8.41
C LEU A 99 13.73 6.43 -6.93
N MET A 100 14.88 6.40 -6.25
CA MET A 100 14.93 6.67 -4.81
C MET A 100 14.61 8.14 -4.54
N ALA A 101 15.19 9.06 -5.30
CA ALA A 101 14.88 10.49 -5.19
C ALA A 101 13.39 10.77 -5.49
N LEU A 102 12.83 10.12 -6.51
CA LEU A 102 11.40 10.25 -6.82
C LEU A 102 10.51 9.73 -5.68
N LEU A 103 10.89 8.61 -5.06
CA LEU A 103 10.14 8.05 -3.94
C LEU A 103 10.21 8.96 -2.72
N ASP A 104 11.37 9.48 -2.37
CA ASP A 104 11.52 10.42 -1.25
C ASP A 104 10.69 11.68 -1.47
N LYS A 105 10.74 12.22 -2.70
CA LYS A 105 9.93 13.37 -3.14
C LYS A 105 8.42 13.13 -3.01
N LEU A 106 7.95 11.92 -3.33
CA LEU A 106 6.52 11.59 -3.37
C LEU A 106 5.98 11.03 -2.05
N THR A 107 6.84 10.59 -1.13
CA THR A 107 6.43 9.97 0.14
C THR A 107 5.54 10.90 0.96
N THR A 108 5.98 12.13 1.26
CA THR A 108 5.20 13.09 2.03
C THR A 108 3.88 13.50 1.33
N PRO A 109 3.88 13.87 0.03
CA PRO A 109 2.65 14.11 -0.71
C PRO A 109 1.66 12.94 -0.66
N PHE A 110 2.14 11.70 -0.77
CA PHE A 110 1.32 10.51 -0.67
C PHE A 110 0.70 10.38 0.71
N MET A 111 1.51 10.50 1.76
CA MET A 111 1.04 10.43 3.15
C MET A 111 -0.04 11.48 3.44
N ASN A 112 0.10 12.68 2.89
CA ASN A 112 -0.91 13.73 3.02
C ASN A 112 -2.25 13.36 2.37
N GLN A 113 -2.24 12.72 1.20
CA GLN A 113 -3.47 12.22 0.57
C GLN A 113 -4.10 11.06 1.37
N CYS A 114 -3.26 10.30 2.07
CA CYS A 114 -3.66 9.15 2.87
C CYS A 114 -3.99 9.47 4.33
N LYS A 115 -3.91 10.73 4.77
CA LYS A 115 -4.12 11.11 6.18
C LYS A 115 -5.52 10.83 6.73
N VAL A 116 -6.56 10.95 5.89
CA VAL A 116 -7.97 10.66 6.24
C VAL A 116 -8.30 9.16 6.20
N PRO A 117 -7.77 8.38 5.22
CA PRO A 117 -7.30 7.02 5.44
C PRO A 117 -6.31 6.99 6.63
N ILE A 118 -5.52 5.98 7.00
CA ILE A 118 -4.66 6.07 8.22
C ILE A 118 -5.39 6.42 9.56
N ASN A 119 -5.73 7.68 9.86
CA ASN A 119 -6.34 8.18 11.10
C ASN A 119 -7.53 7.36 11.61
N LYS A 120 -8.49 6.99 10.77
CA LYS A 120 -9.61 6.16 11.27
C LYS A 120 -9.17 4.67 11.52
N CYS A 121 -7.96 4.21 11.15
CA CYS A 121 -7.47 2.79 11.22
C CYS A 121 -6.75 2.72 12.52
N LEU A 122 -5.97 3.75 12.79
CA LEU A 122 -5.54 4.10 14.13
C LEU A 122 -6.75 4.14 15.06
N ALA A 123 -7.85 4.84 14.72
CA ALA A 123 -9.03 4.83 15.57
C ALA A 123 -9.65 3.43 15.76
N VAL A 124 -9.85 2.66 14.69
CA VAL A 124 -10.37 1.27 14.76
C VAL A 124 -9.44 0.34 15.55
N LEU A 125 -8.14 0.43 15.31
CA LEU A 125 -7.10 -0.34 16.00
C LEU A 125 -7.08 0.01 17.48
N ASN A 126 -7.01 1.29 17.83
CA ASN A 126 -6.96 1.77 19.20
C ASN A 126 -8.25 1.41 19.95
N ASN A 127 -9.41 1.56 19.31
CA ASN A 127 -10.69 1.15 19.89
C ASN A 127 -10.74 -0.36 20.13
N CYS A 128 -10.26 -1.17 19.18
CA CYS A 128 -10.16 -2.61 19.36
C CYS A 128 -9.16 -2.98 20.47
N LYS A 129 -7.98 -2.35 20.52
CA LYS A 129 -6.99 -2.59 21.58
C LYS A 129 -7.57 -2.28 22.95
N LYS A 130 -8.40 -1.23 23.07
CA LYS A 130 -9.05 -0.84 24.32
C LYS A 130 -10.15 -1.81 24.75
N ASN A 131 -11.02 -2.24 23.83
CA ASN A 131 -12.26 -2.94 24.19
C ASN A 131 -12.21 -4.46 24.00
N ASN A 132 -11.24 -4.99 23.26
CA ASN A 132 -11.15 -6.43 23.00
C ASN A 132 -10.54 -7.17 24.19
N GLN A 133 -11.29 -8.14 24.72
CA GLN A 133 -10.92 -8.94 25.88
C GLN A 133 -9.92 -10.07 25.58
N LYS A 134 -9.66 -10.37 24.30
CA LYS A 134 -8.61 -11.33 23.91
C LYS A 134 -7.24 -10.80 24.32
N THR A 135 -6.25 -11.69 24.45
CA THR A 135 -4.85 -11.36 24.75
C THR A 135 -3.90 -11.91 23.69
N GLY A 136 -2.64 -11.46 23.71
CA GLY A 136 -1.57 -11.94 22.83
C GLY A 136 -1.92 -11.91 21.33
N ALA A 137 -1.50 -12.95 20.62
CA ALA A 137 -1.71 -13.09 19.18
C ALA A 137 -3.20 -13.09 18.78
N ALA A 138 -4.08 -13.62 19.62
CA ALA A 138 -5.52 -13.65 19.35
C ALA A 138 -6.13 -12.23 19.33
N LYS A 139 -5.65 -11.34 20.21
CA LYS A 139 -6.03 -9.92 20.22
C LYS A 139 -5.51 -9.20 18.97
N GLN A 140 -4.23 -9.40 18.65
CA GLN A 140 -3.60 -8.81 17.48
C GLN A 140 -4.38 -9.18 16.21
N THR A 141 -4.60 -10.47 15.96
CA THR A 141 -5.34 -10.95 14.78
C THR A 141 -6.74 -10.36 14.71
N ALA A 142 -7.48 -10.33 15.83
CA ALA A 142 -8.83 -9.77 15.85
C ALA A 142 -8.84 -8.27 15.52
N CYS A 143 -7.91 -7.49 16.08
CA CYS A 143 -7.83 -6.06 15.81
C CYS A 143 -7.34 -5.75 14.40
N MET A 144 -6.37 -6.52 13.88
CA MET A 144 -5.94 -6.39 12.49
C MET A 144 -7.06 -6.72 11.51
N ASN A 145 -7.89 -7.73 11.79
CA ASN A 145 -9.04 -8.03 10.93
C ASN A 145 -10.05 -6.87 10.88
N ASN A 146 -10.25 -6.15 11.97
CA ASN A 146 -11.09 -4.94 11.97
C ASN A 146 -10.47 -3.83 11.14
N VAL A 147 -9.15 -3.60 11.30
CA VAL A 147 -8.37 -2.66 10.49
C VAL A 147 -8.46 -2.99 8.99
N TYR A 148 -8.45 -4.27 8.63
CA TYR A 148 -8.60 -4.73 7.26
C TYR A 148 -10.01 -4.55 6.69
N GLY A 149 -11.04 -4.89 7.46
CA GLY A 149 -12.42 -4.75 7.00
C GLY A 149 -12.76 -3.29 6.72
N GLU A 150 -12.39 -2.46 7.68
CA GLU A 150 -12.43 -1.02 7.53
C GLU A 150 -11.61 -0.59 6.31
N GLY A 151 -10.42 -1.17 6.17
CA GLY A 151 -9.47 -0.73 5.20
C GLY A 151 -9.83 -0.92 3.73
N ILE A 152 -10.38 -2.08 3.41
CA ILE A 152 -10.90 -2.44 2.08
C ILE A 152 -12.02 -1.50 1.61
N ALA A 153 -12.76 -0.87 2.54
CA ALA A 153 -13.93 -0.04 2.23
C ALA A 153 -13.58 1.32 1.59
N ILE A 154 -12.61 2.09 2.12
CA ILE A 154 -12.20 3.37 1.48
C ILE A 154 -11.55 3.16 0.14
N VAL A 155 -10.82 2.05 0.02
CA VAL A 155 -9.80 1.96 -1.00
C VAL A 155 -10.45 1.43 -2.25
N THR A 156 -10.91 2.41 -3.00
CA THR A 156 -11.66 2.26 -4.23
C THR A 156 -10.79 2.73 -5.40
N LYS A 157 -11.21 2.40 -6.62
CA LYS A 157 -10.59 2.96 -7.82
C LYS A 157 -10.64 4.49 -7.82
N ALA A 158 -11.72 5.09 -7.32
CA ALA A 158 -11.86 6.54 -7.20
C ALA A 158 -10.84 7.15 -6.23
N PHE A 159 -10.63 6.51 -5.07
CA PHE A 159 -9.61 6.94 -4.12
C PHE A 159 -8.20 6.86 -4.72
N ILE A 160 -7.85 5.73 -5.36
CA ILE A 160 -6.54 5.58 -6.02
C ILE A 160 -6.36 6.63 -7.13
N ASN A 161 -7.40 6.89 -7.94
CA ASN A 161 -7.36 7.94 -8.96
C ASN A 161 -7.10 9.33 -8.36
N LYS A 162 -7.75 9.66 -7.24
CA LYS A 162 -7.53 10.93 -6.53
C LYS A 162 -6.07 11.05 -6.07
N VAL A 163 -5.55 10.04 -5.39
CA VAL A 163 -4.16 10.02 -4.89
C VAL A 163 -3.18 10.16 -6.05
N CYS A 164 -3.32 9.32 -7.08
CA CYS A 164 -2.46 9.32 -8.26
C CYS A 164 -2.48 10.67 -9.00
N THR A 165 -3.65 11.29 -9.15
CA THR A 165 -3.80 12.64 -9.74
C THR A 165 -3.11 13.71 -8.90
N ALA A 166 -3.15 13.60 -7.58
CA ALA A 166 -2.45 14.54 -6.70
C ALA A 166 -0.92 14.36 -6.78
N LEU A 167 -0.45 13.10 -6.91
CA LEU A 167 0.98 12.79 -7.04
C LEU A 167 1.54 13.19 -8.40
N SER A 168 0.79 13.00 -9.48
CA SER A 168 1.24 13.40 -10.82
C SER A 168 1.59 14.88 -10.86
N LYS A 169 0.79 15.75 -10.22
CA LYS A 169 1.06 17.19 -10.06
C LYS A 169 2.33 17.54 -9.28
N LYS A 170 2.97 16.57 -8.63
CA LYS A 170 4.26 16.74 -7.92
C LYS A 170 5.43 16.23 -8.73
N MET A 171 5.20 15.63 -9.89
CA MET A 171 6.21 15.09 -10.78
C MET A 171 6.48 16.04 -11.94
N THR A 172 7.70 15.97 -12.48
CA THR A 172 8.06 16.52 -13.79
C THR A 172 7.49 15.63 -14.90
N SER A 173 7.41 16.16 -16.13
CA SER A 173 7.00 15.38 -17.30
C SER A 173 7.87 14.14 -17.51
N LYS A 174 9.18 14.24 -17.23
CA LYS A 174 10.12 13.11 -17.29
C LYS A 174 9.78 12.03 -16.26
N GLU A 175 9.68 12.39 -14.99
CA GLU A 175 9.33 11.45 -13.90
C GLU A 175 7.97 10.77 -14.16
N TRP A 176 6.97 11.54 -14.61
CA TRP A 176 5.65 11.00 -14.94
C TRP A 176 5.67 10.08 -16.16
N GLY A 177 6.45 10.42 -17.20
CA GLY A 177 6.71 9.53 -18.33
C GLY A 177 7.33 8.19 -17.91
N CYS A 178 8.27 8.22 -16.94
CA CYS A 178 8.83 7.01 -16.34
C CYS A 178 7.74 6.20 -15.62
N CYS A 179 6.91 6.84 -14.79
CA CYS A 179 5.78 6.18 -14.15
C CYS A 179 4.84 5.53 -15.17
N LYS A 180 4.52 6.20 -16.28
CA LYS A 180 3.68 5.63 -17.34
C LYS A 180 4.31 4.41 -18.01
N THR A 181 5.63 4.41 -18.17
CA THR A 181 6.34 3.28 -18.79
C THR A 181 6.42 2.05 -17.88
N TYR A 182 6.64 2.24 -16.57
CA TYR A 182 6.96 1.14 -15.67
C TYR A 182 5.82 0.72 -14.75
N ALA A 183 4.85 1.59 -14.44
CA ALA A 183 3.68 1.21 -13.64
C ALA A 183 2.85 0.06 -14.26
N PRO A 184 2.60 0.00 -15.59
CA PRO A 184 1.86 -1.10 -16.21
C PRO A 184 2.49 -2.49 -15.99
N LYS A 185 3.78 -2.53 -15.66
CA LYS A 185 4.50 -3.79 -15.41
C LYS A 185 4.25 -4.37 -14.01
N VAL A 186 3.65 -3.58 -13.13
CA VAL A 186 3.35 -4.00 -11.74
C VAL A 186 1.87 -3.86 -11.38
N VAL A 187 1.15 -3.01 -12.10
CA VAL A 187 -0.29 -2.80 -11.94
C VAL A 187 -0.99 -2.67 -13.28
N ASN A 188 -2.22 -3.18 -13.39
CA ASN A 188 -3.12 -2.85 -14.47
C ASN A 188 -3.61 -1.41 -14.29
N VAL A 189 -3.06 -0.52 -15.12
CA VAL A 189 -3.42 0.90 -15.15
C VAL A 189 -4.73 1.17 -15.91
N GLN A 190 -5.24 0.18 -16.65
CA GLN A 190 -6.46 0.33 -17.46
C GLN A 190 -7.67 0.49 -16.52
N GLY A 191 -8.21 1.71 -16.49
CA GLY A 191 -9.30 2.11 -15.59
C GLY A 191 -8.91 3.19 -14.58
N TYR A 192 -7.63 3.59 -14.53
CA TYR A 192 -7.17 4.72 -13.75
C TYR A 192 -7.03 5.96 -14.63
N ALA A 193 -7.99 6.89 -14.52
CA ALA A 193 -7.99 8.14 -15.26
C ALA A 193 -6.70 8.95 -15.07
N CYS A 194 -6.09 8.85 -13.89
CA CYS A 194 -4.84 9.56 -13.60
C CYS A 194 -3.71 9.17 -14.56
N TYR A 195 -3.68 7.94 -15.09
CA TYR A 195 -2.66 7.46 -16.02
C TYR A 195 -2.67 8.23 -17.36
N ASN A 196 -3.81 8.81 -17.71
CA ASN A 196 -3.98 9.56 -18.94
C ASN A 196 -3.58 11.05 -18.82
N ILE A 197 -3.19 11.51 -17.63
CA ILE A 197 -2.71 12.88 -17.42
C ILE A 197 -1.45 13.14 -18.28
N VAL A 198 -1.42 14.32 -18.90
CA VAL A 198 -0.25 14.89 -19.59
C VAL A 198 0.26 16.03 -18.72
N ILE A 199 1.58 16.05 -18.46
CA ILE A 199 2.28 17.04 -17.61
C ILE A 199 3.26 17.81 -18.47
#